data_AF-A0A5C6A5I4-F1
#
_entry.id   AF-A0A5C6A5I4-F1
#
_cell.length_a   1.000
_cell.length_b   1.000
_cell.length_c   1.000
_cell.angle_alpha   90.00
_cell.angle_beta   90.00
_cell.angle_gamma   90.00
#
_symmetry.space_group_name_H-M   'P 1'
#
loop_
_entity.id
_entity.type
_entity.pdbx_description
1 polymer ?
#
loop_
_entity_poly.entity_id
_entity_poly.type
_entity_poly.pdbx_seq_one_letter_code
_entity_poly.pdbx_strand_id
1 'polypeptide(L)'
;MINEPSGWRASLRRVTIEFGQPLEMRIPAPDPTLTGSIRLRCELSAERLRGLPFGLPQQRAGSGYFVAYAPEPSERLDRGDLPTIDHGLTVAAATARVYAERSFKLPDDSRIEWTWLTPLPDYRVTTAATVTSRPTSHDERWAPPRPNGAYYGSSEANEYVRVLVENRRVAPTAEVNLGTGTVELAVPAGQVGVTLRQLEAMADEGVVAAFGMPARRSVWLLASFRPDSEWPEYIFDLRGWEPSANSNTYAVKKVSVDPGETVEVVIRSPQGE
;
A
#
# COMPACT_ATOMS: atom_id res chain seq x y z
N MET A 1 1.50 22.60 -15.80
CA MET A 1 2.06 21.29 -15.38
C MET A 1 2.81 20.72 -16.56
N ILE A 2 4.02 20.24 -16.34
CA ILE A 2 4.90 19.65 -17.36
C ILE A 2 4.95 18.15 -17.06
N ASN A 3 4.74 17.32 -18.08
CA ASN A 3 4.75 15.87 -17.96
C ASN A 3 5.68 15.30 -19.01
N GLU A 4 6.65 14.50 -18.56
CA GLU A 4 7.53 13.73 -19.43
C GLU A 4 6.99 12.30 -19.60
N PRO A 5 7.12 11.68 -20.78
CA PRO A 5 6.76 10.28 -20.99
C PRO A 5 7.47 9.29 -20.05
N SER A 6 8.64 9.67 -19.54
CA SER A 6 9.43 8.89 -18.57
C SER A 6 8.81 8.83 -17.17
N GLY A 7 7.71 9.55 -16.91
CA GLY A 7 7.00 9.56 -15.63
C GLY A 7 7.33 10.76 -14.73
N TRP A 8 8.30 11.59 -15.14
CA TRP A 8 8.63 12.84 -14.48
C TRP A 8 7.54 13.89 -14.68
N ARG A 9 7.17 14.58 -13.59
CA ARG A 9 6.18 15.65 -13.61
C ARG A 9 6.68 16.82 -12.81
N ALA A 10 6.47 18.03 -13.32
CA ALA A 10 6.75 19.26 -12.60
C ALA A 10 5.57 20.23 -12.66
N SER A 11 5.40 21.00 -11.58
CA SER A 11 4.40 22.05 -11.51
C SER A 11 5.06 23.41 -11.36
N LEU A 12 4.91 24.25 -12.38
CA LEU A 12 5.28 25.66 -12.31
C LEU A 12 4.17 26.41 -11.59
N ARG A 13 4.48 26.94 -10.39
CA ARG A 13 3.50 27.68 -9.58
C ARG A 13 3.36 29.14 -10.01
N ARG A 14 4.41 29.73 -10.55
CA ARG A 14 4.45 31.13 -11.02
C ARG A 14 5.34 31.22 -12.25
N VAL A 15 4.88 31.96 -13.25
CA VAL A 15 5.65 32.32 -14.43
C VAL A 15 5.44 33.82 -14.63
N THR A 16 6.53 34.59 -14.61
CA THR A 16 6.49 36.01 -14.96
C THR A 16 6.43 36.13 -16.47
N ILE A 17 5.47 36.90 -16.98
CA ILE A 17 5.29 37.13 -18.42
C ILE A 17 5.49 38.62 -18.67
N GLU A 18 6.37 38.97 -19.61
CA GLU A 18 6.51 40.34 -20.09
C GLU A 18 5.60 40.58 -21.30
N PHE A 19 4.81 41.66 -21.25
CA PHE A 19 3.90 41.99 -22.34
C PHE A 19 4.68 42.35 -23.62
N GLY A 20 4.32 41.72 -24.73
CA GLY A 20 4.93 41.96 -26.04
C GLY A 20 6.21 41.15 -26.31
N GLN A 21 6.70 40.35 -25.37
CA GLN A 21 7.82 39.44 -25.56
C GLN A 21 7.33 37.99 -25.70
N PRO A 22 7.93 37.16 -26.57
CA PRO A 22 7.67 35.74 -26.60
C PRO A 22 8.12 35.09 -25.28
N LEU A 23 7.27 34.21 -24.73
CA LEU A 23 7.60 33.45 -23.53
C LEU A 23 8.50 32.26 -23.92
N GLU A 24 9.81 32.48 -23.94
CA GLU A 24 10.80 31.40 -24.05
C GLU A 24 11.33 31.04 -22.66
N MET A 25 10.99 29.84 -22.18
CA MET A 25 11.43 29.35 -20.88
C MET A 25 12.19 28.04 -21.06
N ARG A 26 13.46 28.03 -20.63
CA ARG A 26 14.28 26.82 -20.57
C ARG A 26 14.16 26.20 -19.20
N ILE A 27 13.59 25.01 -19.15
CA ILE A 27 13.34 24.29 -17.90
C ILE A 27 14.28 23.09 -17.87
N PRO A 28 15.22 23.03 -16.92
CA PRO A 28 16.03 21.83 -16.73
C PRO A 28 15.11 20.66 -16.32
N ALA A 29 15.33 19.51 -16.94
CA ALA A 29 14.62 18.28 -16.65
C ALA A 29 15.61 17.17 -16.26
N PRO A 30 15.20 16.19 -15.44
CA PRO A 30 15.99 14.99 -15.19
C PRO A 30 16.34 14.25 -16.48
N ASP A 31 17.55 13.72 -16.57
CA ASP A 31 17.96 12.85 -17.68
C ASP A 31 17.18 11.52 -17.59
N PRO A 32 16.32 11.20 -18.57
CA PRO A 32 15.51 9.98 -18.53
C PRO A 32 16.33 8.71 -18.83
N THR A 33 17.56 8.84 -19.31
CA THR A 33 18.45 7.71 -19.63
C THR A 33 19.22 7.20 -18.43
N LEU A 34 19.38 8.03 -17.39
CA LEU A 34 20.03 7.66 -16.14
C LEU A 34 19.05 6.89 -15.26
N THR A 35 19.07 5.57 -15.38
CA THR A 35 18.18 4.67 -14.63
C THR A 35 18.99 3.66 -13.82
N GLY A 36 18.37 3.17 -12.75
CA GLY A 36 18.79 1.99 -11.99
C GLY A 36 17.56 1.16 -11.67
N SER A 37 17.68 0.27 -10.69
CA SER A 37 16.60 -0.62 -10.26
C SER A 37 16.41 -0.60 -8.76
N ILE A 38 15.16 -0.73 -8.31
CA ILE A 38 14.85 -1.09 -6.93
C ILE A 38 14.26 -2.49 -6.90
N ARG A 39 14.85 -3.35 -6.07
CA ARG A 39 14.29 -4.65 -5.70
C ARG A 39 13.54 -4.54 -4.38
N LEU A 40 12.22 -4.58 -4.44
CA LEU A 40 11.35 -4.65 -3.28
C LEU A 40 11.22 -6.12 -2.85
N ARG A 41 11.62 -6.42 -1.62
CA ARG A 41 11.46 -7.75 -1.00
C ARG A 41 10.48 -7.65 0.15
N CYS A 42 9.59 -8.62 0.27
CA CYS A 42 8.65 -8.70 1.37
C CYS A 42 8.96 -9.90 2.26
N GLU A 43 8.93 -9.67 3.58
CA GLU A 43 9.15 -10.67 4.62
C GLU A 43 8.21 -10.37 5.80
N LEU A 44 6.94 -10.10 5.51
CA LEU A 44 5.92 -9.90 6.54
C LEU A 44 5.53 -11.24 7.15
N SER A 45 5.41 -11.26 8.47
CA SER A 45 4.92 -12.41 9.23
C SER A 45 3.39 -12.36 9.32
N ALA A 46 2.72 -13.49 9.06
CA ALA A 46 1.27 -13.55 9.23
C ALA A 46 0.89 -13.43 10.72
N GLU A 47 1.70 -13.96 11.63
CA GLU A 47 1.52 -13.80 13.07
C GLU A 47 1.39 -12.33 13.50
N ARG A 48 2.18 -11.43 12.92
CA ARG A 48 2.12 -9.99 13.21
C ARG A 48 0.89 -9.29 12.64
N LEU A 49 0.18 -9.94 11.72
CA LEU A 49 -1.08 -9.46 11.16
C LEU A 49 -2.30 -10.06 11.86
N ARG A 50 -2.10 -11.03 12.78
CA ARG A 50 -3.20 -11.68 13.49
C ARG A 50 -3.95 -10.70 14.38
N GLY A 51 -5.27 -10.83 14.38
CA GLY A 51 -6.16 -9.96 15.15
C GLY A 51 -6.31 -8.54 14.59
N LEU A 52 -5.56 -8.15 13.55
CA LEU A 52 -5.77 -6.86 12.89
C LEU A 52 -7.12 -6.88 12.15
N PRO A 53 -8.07 -5.99 12.48
CA PRO A 53 -9.34 -5.92 11.78
C PRO A 53 -9.21 -5.13 10.47
N PHE A 54 -9.90 -5.62 9.45
CA PHE A 54 -9.97 -4.99 8.12
C PHE A 54 -11.42 -4.60 7.79
N GLY A 55 -11.58 -3.53 7.02
CA GLY A 55 -12.87 -3.05 6.56
C GLY A 55 -13.34 -1.83 7.35
N LEU A 56 -13.99 -0.92 6.64
CA LEU A 56 -14.65 0.25 7.23
C LEU A 56 -16.16 0.02 7.25
N PRO A 57 -16.88 0.59 8.24
CA PRO A 57 -18.27 0.94 7.97
C PRO A 57 -18.33 1.96 6.86
N GLN A 58 -19.45 2.00 6.16
CA GLN A 58 -19.91 3.27 5.61
C GLN A 58 -21.21 3.68 6.30
N GLN A 59 -21.25 4.92 6.80
CA GLN A 59 -22.50 5.56 7.18
C GLN A 59 -23.33 5.85 5.93
N ARG A 60 -24.48 5.18 5.79
CA ARG A 60 -25.70 5.79 5.27
C ARG A 60 -26.87 5.43 6.19
N ALA A 61 -27.21 6.40 7.06
CA ALA A 61 -28.49 6.60 7.72
C ALA A 61 -29.30 5.33 8.11
N GLY A 62 -29.08 4.83 9.34
CA GLY A 62 -30.02 3.93 10.02
C GLY A 62 -29.38 2.72 10.71
N SER A 63 -29.40 2.75 12.05
CA SER A 63 -29.20 1.65 13.03
C SER A 63 -28.01 0.67 12.87
N GLY A 64 -26.81 1.14 13.27
CA GLY A 64 -25.69 0.38 13.92
C GLY A 64 -24.86 -0.57 13.04
N TYR A 65 -23.55 -0.80 13.23
CA TYR A 65 -22.47 -0.35 14.16
C TYR A 65 -21.16 -0.24 13.36
N PHE A 66 -20.17 0.54 13.80
CA PHE A 66 -18.73 0.30 13.54
C PHE A 66 -17.83 1.32 14.30
N VAL A 67 -16.52 1.02 14.36
CA VAL A 67 -15.41 1.87 14.88
C VAL A 67 -14.67 2.56 13.72
N ALA A 68 -14.21 3.80 13.92
CA ALA A 68 -13.52 4.64 12.92
C ALA A 68 -12.05 4.26 12.64
N TYR A 69 -11.45 3.49 13.54
CA TYR A 69 -10.06 3.05 13.51
C TYR A 69 -10.00 1.58 13.97
N ALA A 70 -9.04 0.83 13.47
CA ALA A 70 -8.68 -0.45 14.06
C ALA A 70 -8.32 -0.20 15.53
N PRO A 71 -8.90 -0.95 16.49
CA PRO A 71 -8.48 -0.89 17.89
C PRO A 71 -7.02 -1.29 18.01
N GLU A 72 -6.31 -0.73 18.99
CA GLU A 72 -4.87 -0.93 19.09
C GLU A 72 -4.52 -2.38 19.46
N PRO A 73 -3.33 -2.90 19.11
CA PRO A 73 -2.88 -4.24 19.47
C PRO A 73 -2.96 -4.51 20.98
N SER A 74 -2.70 -3.49 21.80
CA SER A 74 -2.76 -3.53 23.26
C SER A 74 -4.19 -3.51 23.83
N GLU A 75 -5.20 -3.15 23.02
CA GLU A 75 -6.59 -3.10 23.43
C GLU A 75 -7.25 -4.50 23.34
N ARG A 76 -7.90 -4.93 24.43
CA ARG A 76 -8.62 -6.20 24.47
C ARG A 76 -9.99 -6.02 23.81
N LEU A 77 -10.17 -6.58 22.62
CA LEU A 77 -11.47 -6.66 21.95
C LEU A 77 -12.19 -7.98 22.25
N ASP A 78 -13.51 -7.90 22.41
CA ASP A 78 -14.39 -9.03 22.10
C ASP A 78 -14.37 -9.20 20.58
N ARG A 79 -13.62 -10.20 20.11
CA ARG A 79 -13.14 -10.39 18.72
C ARG A 79 -14.23 -10.75 17.67
N GLY A 80 -15.47 -10.28 17.82
CA GLY A 80 -16.61 -10.79 17.04
C GLY A 80 -17.00 -10.03 15.77
N ASP A 81 -16.67 -8.74 15.66
CA ASP A 81 -17.45 -7.85 14.78
C ASP A 81 -16.76 -7.47 13.45
N LEU A 82 -15.45 -7.72 13.30
CA LEU A 82 -14.68 -7.30 12.12
C LEU A 82 -13.86 -8.46 11.55
N PRO A 83 -13.75 -8.58 10.22
CA PRO A 83 -12.96 -9.64 9.61
C PRO A 83 -11.48 -9.43 9.89
N THR A 84 -10.77 -10.51 10.14
CA THR A 84 -9.33 -10.56 10.42
C THR A 84 -8.68 -11.63 9.55
N ILE A 85 -7.35 -11.68 9.50
CA ILE A 85 -6.69 -12.73 8.69
C ILE A 85 -6.99 -14.15 9.17
N ASP A 86 -7.32 -14.31 10.45
CA ASP A 86 -7.72 -15.61 11.00
C ASP A 86 -9.21 -15.92 10.72
N HIS A 87 -9.99 -14.92 10.31
CA HIS A 87 -11.46 -14.97 10.21
C HIS A 87 -11.97 -14.18 8.99
N GLY A 88 -12.22 -14.88 7.88
CA GLY A 88 -12.92 -14.30 6.71
C GLY A 88 -12.05 -13.60 5.67
N LEU A 89 -10.72 -13.53 5.86
CA LEU A 89 -9.80 -12.92 4.90
C LEU A 89 -8.86 -13.97 4.31
N THR A 90 -8.48 -13.79 3.04
CA THR A 90 -7.70 -14.76 2.26
C THR A 90 -6.29 -14.27 1.91
N VAL A 91 -6.08 -12.95 1.87
CA VAL A 91 -4.78 -12.33 1.61
C VAL A 91 -4.70 -11.10 2.47
N ALA A 92 -3.57 -10.83 3.12
CA ALA A 92 -3.27 -9.53 3.71
C ALA A 92 -2.06 -8.91 3.02
N ALA A 93 -2.01 -7.59 2.90
CA ALA A 93 -0.97 -6.94 2.14
C ALA A 93 -0.68 -5.51 2.58
N ALA A 94 0.60 -5.19 2.66
CA ALA A 94 1.09 -3.85 2.81
C ALA A 94 1.33 -3.21 1.44
N THR A 95 0.95 -1.94 1.32
CA THR A 95 1.12 -1.18 0.10
C THR A 95 2.37 -0.34 0.16
N ALA A 96 3.24 -0.53 -0.81
CA ALA A 96 4.38 0.31 -1.09
C ALA A 96 4.15 1.16 -2.35
N ARG A 97 4.67 2.38 -2.33
CA ARG A 97 4.77 3.24 -3.52
C ARG A 97 6.19 3.72 -3.67
N VAL A 98 6.73 3.60 -4.88
CA VAL A 98 8.06 4.10 -5.24
C VAL A 98 7.90 5.43 -5.98
N TYR A 99 8.73 6.41 -5.61
CA TYR A 99 8.76 7.74 -6.21
C TYR A 99 10.19 8.28 -6.18
N ALA A 100 10.51 9.25 -7.04
CA ALA A 100 11.76 9.99 -6.95
C ALA A 100 11.48 11.49 -7.02
N GLU A 101 12.33 12.29 -6.38
CA GLU A 101 12.20 13.75 -6.39
C GLU A 101 13.53 14.38 -6.79
N ARG A 102 13.47 15.41 -7.63
CA ARG A 102 14.64 16.16 -8.09
C ARG A 102 14.32 17.65 -8.11
N SER A 103 15.16 18.42 -7.45
CA SER A 103 15.07 19.87 -7.40
C SER A 103 16.13 20.47 -8.33
N PHE A 104 15.72 21.34 -9.26
CA PHE A 104 16.65 22.11 -10.09
C PHE A 104 16.49 23.60 -9.82
N LYS A 105 17.62 24.30 -9.80
CA LYS A 105 17.65 25.76 -9.71
C LYS A 105 17.35 26.36 -11.09
N LEU A 106 16.42 27.30 -11.15
CA LEU A 106 16.09 28.09 -12.33
C LEU A 106 17.00 29.33 -12.40
N PRO A 107 17.08 30.01 -13.56
CA PRO A 107 17.92 31.20 -13.73
C PRO A 107 17.58 32.38 -12.80
N ASP A 108 16.35 32.44 -12.30
CA ASP A 108 15.85 33.46 -11.36
C ASP A 108 16.06 33.07 -9.88
N ASP A 109 16.96 32.12 -9.62
CA ASP A 109 17.22 31.49 -8.32
C ASP A 109 16.06 30.71 -7.69
N SER A 110 14.89 30.68 -8.33
CA SER A 110 13.80 29.83 -7.89
C SER A 110 14.11 28.35 -8.15
N ARG A 111 13.29 27.45 -7.59
CA ARG A 111 13.48 26.00 -7.75
C ARG A 111 12.27 25.37 -8.42
N ILE A 112 12.53 24.49 -9.38
CA ILE A 112 11.53 23.60 -9.92
C ILE A 112 11.72 22.21 -9.32
N GLU A 113 10.64 21.71 -8.72
CA GLU A 113 10.58 20.35 -8.18
C GLU A 113 9.97 19.43 -9.25
N TRP A 114 10.74 18.43 -9.62
CA TRP A 114 10.31 17.32 -10.43
C TRP A 114 10.01 16.13 -9.52
N THR A 115 8.85 15.54 -9.71
CA THR A 115 8.46 14.28 -9.06
C THR A 115 8.32 13.22 -10.11
N TRP A 116 9.09 12.16 -9.99
CA TRP A 116 8.90 10.95 -10.75
C TRP A 116 7.90 10.07 -10.04
N LEU A 117 6.87 9.71 -10.79
CA LEU A 117 6.03 8.58 -10.47
C LEU A 117 6.24 7.57 -11.58
N THR A 118 6.22 6.29 -11.24
CA THR A 118 6.27 5.22 -12.23
C THR A 118 5.37 5.57 -13.44
N PRO A 119 5.93 5.61 -14.66
CA PRO A 119 5.20 6.03 -15.87
C PRO A 119 4.06 5.07 -16.20
N LEU A 120 4.09 3.88 -15.61
CA LEU A 120 3.01 2.95 -15.68
C LEU A 120 1.88 3.44 -14.76
N PRO A 121 0.69 3.75 -15.30
CA PRO A 121 -0.38 4.36 -14.52
C PRO A 121 -0.77 3.44 -13.35
N ASP A 122 -0.62 3.98 -12.14
CA ASP A 122 -1.15 3.41 -10.90
C ASP A 122 -0.56 2.06 -10.48
N TYR A 123 0.74 1.83 -10.66
CA TYR A 123 1.40 0.65 -10.09
C TYR A 123 1.41 0.79 -8.57
N ARG A 124 0.50 0.06 -7.95
CA ARG A 124 0.52 -0.21 -6.54
C ARG A 124 1.36 -1.47 -6.35
N VAL A 125 2.52 -1.35 -5.71
CA VAL A 125 3.25 -2.53 -5.27
C VAL A 125 2.66 -2.93 -3.93
N THR A 126 1.78 -3.91 -3.97
CA THR A 126 1.12 -4.46 -2.81
C THR A 126 1.88 -5.71 -2.38
N THR A 127 2.72 -5.60 -1.38
CA THR A 127 3.43 -6.73 -0.78
C THR A 127 2.49 -7.48 0.15
N ALA A 128 2.14 -8.72 -0.17
CA ALA A 128 1.15 -9.54 0.51
C ALA A 128 1.75 -10.66 1.36
N ALA A 129 1.24 -10.85 2.58
CA ALA A 129 1.27 -12.13 3.28
C ALA A 129 -0.05 -12.84 3.00
N THR A 130 -0.01 -13.99 2.35
CA THR A 130 -1.25 -14.70 2.01
C THR A 130 -1.60 -15.69 3.11
N VAL A 131 -2.90 -15.81 3.43
CA VAL A 131 -3.44 -16.76 4.40
C VAL A 131 -4.45 -17.63 3.66
N THR A 132 -4.07 -18.84 3.30
CA THR A 132 -4.97 -19.68 2.47
C THR A 132 -5.90 -20.47 3.38
N SER A 133 -7.18 -20.09 3.40
CA SER A 133 -8.18 -20.82 4.17
C SER A 133 -8.57 -22.13 3.49
N ARG A 134 -8.50 -23.23 4.23
CA ARG A 134 -9.29 -24.43 3.95
C ARG A 134 -10.45 -24.44 4.93
N PRO A 135 -11.70 -24.62 4.47
CA PRO A 135 -12.80 -24.84 5.38
C PRO A 135 -12.49 -26.10 6.20
N THR A 136 -12.45 -25.98 7.52
CA THR A 136 -12.50 -27.15 8.42
C THR A 136 -13.78 -27.91 8.10
N SER A 137 -13.62 -29.15 7.65
CA SER A 137 -14.72 -29.99 7.15
C SER A 137 -15.69 -30.45 8.25
N HIS A 138 -15.48 -30.06 9.50
CA HIS A 138 -16.33 -30.39 10.62
C HIS A 138 -16.68 -29.15 11.45
N ASP A 139 -17.99 -28.88 11.50
CA ASP A 139 -18.75 -28.13 12.52
C ASP A 139 -19.17 -26.66 12.39
N GLU A 140 -18.81 -25.87 11.37
CA GLU A 140 -19.24 -24.45 11.35
C GLU A 140 -20.09 -24.00 10.15
N ARG A 141 -20.66 -24.92 9.36
CA ARG A 141 -21.50 -24.52 8.20
C ARG A 141 -22.79 -23.75 8.55
N TRP A 142 -23.19 -23.63 9.82
CA TRP A 142 -24.48 -23.05 10.19
C TRP A 142 -24.51 -22.41 11.58
N ALA A 143 -23.60 -21.47 11.89
CA ALA A 143 -23.93 -20.49 12.92
C ALA A 143 -24.96 -19.50 12.33
N PRO A 144 -26.22 -19.45 12.82
CA PRO A 144 -27.20 -18.52 12.28
C PRO A 144 -26.69 -17.08 12.50
N PRO A 145 -26.76 -16.19 11.48
CA PRO A 145 -26.32 -14.80 11.64
C PRO A 145 -27.02 -14.19 12.85
N ARG A 146 -26.26 -13.58 13.77
CA ARG A 146 -26.88 -12.80 14.84
C ARG A 146 -27.44 -11.52 14.23
N PRO A 147 -28.49 -10.94 14.81
CA PRO A 147 -29.11 -9.72 14.29
C PRO A 147 -28.12 -8.57 14.01
N ASN A 148 -26.95 -8.55 14.66
CA ASN A 148 -25.95 -7.48 14.58
C ASN A 148 -24.48 -7.95 14.39
N GLY A 149 -24.19 -9.18 13.96
CA GLY A 149 -22.79 -9.63 13.83
C GLY A 149 -22.63 -10.87 12.94
N ALA A 150 -21.75 -10.79 11.95
CA ALA A 150 -21.47 -11.87 10.99
C ALA A 150 -20.40 -12.80 11.56
N TYR A 151 -20.71 -14.10 11.64
CA TYR A 151 -19.74 -15.12 12.03
C TYR A 151 -18.80 -15.40 10.84
N TYR A 152 -17.50 -15.34 11.08
CA TYR A 152 -16.46 -15.65 10.12
C TYR A 152 -15.75 -16.93 10.58
N GLY A 153 -15.66 -17.94 9.71
CA GLY A 153 -15.01 -19.21 10.06
C GLY A 153 -13.52 -19.04 10.29
N SER A 154 -12.96 -19.76 11.25
CA SER A 154 -11.51 -19.77 11.51
C SER A 154 -10.79 -20.50 10.39
N SER A 155 -9.67 -19.96 9.90
CA SER A 155 -8.84 -20.63 8.89
C SER A 155 -7.45 -21.02 9.39
N GLU A 156 -6.93 -22.16 8.93
CA GLU A 156 -5.53 -22.52 9.13
C GLU A 156 -4.64 -21.62 8.27
N ALA A 157 -3.80 -20.80 8.92
CA ALA A 157 -2.91 -19.89 8.22
C ALA A 157 -1.65 -20.60 7.71
N ASN A 158 -1.52 -20.71 6.39
CA ASN A 158 -0.25 -21.05 5.74
C ASN A 158 0.48 -19.76 5.38
N GLU A 159 1.74 -19.61 5.82
CA GLU A 159 2.53 -18.40 5.56
C GLU A 159 3.25 -18.51 4.22
N TYR A 160 2.93 -17.60 3.29
CA TYR A 160 3.81 -17.31 2.17
C TYR A 160 3.66 -15.86 1.71
N VAL A 161 4.76 -15.29 1.24
CA VAL A 161 4.82 -13.92 0.78
C VAL A 161 4.58 -13.84 -0.72
N ARG A 162 3.63 -13.00 -1.13
CA ARG A 162 3.38 -12.62 -2.52
C ARG A 162 3.65 -11.14 -2.71
N VAL A 163 3.94 -10.73 -3.93
CA VAL A 163 3.90 -9.31 -4.29
C VAL A 163 2.91 -9.16 -5.43
N LEU A 164 1.89 -8.35 -5.20
CA LEU A 164 0.82 -8.04 -6.12
C LEU A 164 1.12 -6.68 -6.74
N VAL A 165 1.11 -6.61 -8.07
CA VAL A 165 1.27 -5.36 -8.80
C VAL A 165 -0.07 -5.04 -9.43
N GLU A 166 -0.81 -4.08 -8.86
CA GLU A 166 -2.10 -3.66 -9.41
C GLU A 166 -1.89 -2.53 -10.42
N ASN A 167 -2.48 -2.64 -11.61
CA ASN A 167 -2.59 -1.56 -12.61
C ASN A 167 -4.07 -1.19 -12.76
N ARG A 168 -4.45 0.03 -12.34
CA ARG A 168 -5.86 0.45 -12.28
C ARG A 168 -6.49 0.85 -13.61
N ARG A 169 -5.71 0.99 -14.70
CA ARG A 169 -6.22 1.44 -16.01
C ARG A 169 -6.50 0.32 -16.99
N VAL A 170 -6.00 -0.88 -16.73
CA VAL A 170 -6.20 -2.07 -17.56
C VAL A 170 -6.92 -3.11 -16.71
N ALA A 171 -8.21 -3.33 -16.96
CA ALA A 171 -8.95 -4.39 -16.31
C ALA A 171 -8.42 -5.80 -16.72
N PRO A 172 -8.54 -6.84 -15.88
CA PRO A 172 -8.35 -6.90 -14.44
C PRO A 172 -6.87 -7.12 -14.10
N THR A 173 -6.52 -6.84 -12.85
CA THR A 173 -5.32 -7.28 -12.10
C THR A 173 -4.51 -8.37 -12.83
N ALA A 174 -3.41 -7.99 -13.46
CA ALA A 174 -2.35 -8.97 -13.69
C ALA A 174 -1.74 -9.23 -12.31
N GLU A 175 -2.33 -10.14 -11.54
CA GLU A 175 -1.65 -10.72 -10.39
C GLU A 175 -0.43 -11.46 -10.91
N VAL A 176 0.70 -10.75 -11.00
CA VAL A 176 1.97 -11.41 -11.21
C VAL A 176 2.35 -12.03 -9.87
N ASN A 177 1.84 -13.23 -9.62
CA ASN A 177 2.26 -14.03 -8.49
C ASN A 177 3.72 -14.42 -8.71
N LEU A 178 4.64 -13.59 -8.24
CA LEU A 178 6.06 -13.78 -8.52
C LEU A 178 6.66 -14.98 -7.79
N GLY A 179 5.93 -15.66 -6.90
CA GLY A 179 6.39 -16.87 -6.17
C GLY A 179 7.67 -16.70 -5.34
N THR A 180 8.31 -15.53 -5.40
CA THR A 180 9.68 -15.26 -4.95
C THR A 180 9.75 -14.17 -3.89
N GLY A 181 8.62 -13.57 -3.51
CA GLY A 181 8.58 -12.50 -2.50
C GLY A 181 9.31 -11.21 -2.90
N THR A 182 9.74 -11.09 -4.16
CA THR A 182 10.53 -9.96 -4.68
C THR A 182 9.94 -9.37 -5.95
N VAL A 183 9.96 -8.05 -6.09
CA VAL A 183 9.65 -7.29 -7.32
C VAL A 183 10.84 -6.41 -7.65
N GLU A 184 11.25 -6.39 -8.91
CA GLU A 184 12.25 -5.44 -9.41
C GLU A 184 11.59 -4.38 -10.30
N LEU A 185 11.89 -3.11 -10.04
CA LEU A 185 11.36 -1.96 -10.77
C LEU A 185 12.50 -1.11 -11.30
N ALA A 186 12.45 -0.75 -12.58
CA ALA A 186 13.31 0.29 -13.11
C ALA A 186 12.88 1.66 -12.53
N VAL A 187 13.85 2.43 -12.05
CA VAL A 187 13.66 3.74 -11.44
C VAL A 187 14.70 4.73 -11.97
N PRO A 188 14.46 6.05 -11.91
CA PRO A 188 15.50 7.03 -12.20
C PRO A 188 16.64 6.91 -11.19
N ALA A 189 17.87 7.12 -11.66
CA ALA A 189 19.04 7.21 -10.79
C ALA A 189 18.91 8.43 -9.87
N GLY A 190 19.30 8.27 -8.61
CA GLY A 190 19.23 9.30 -7.58
C GLY A 190 18.65 8.89 -6.26
N GLN A 191 18.14 9.89 -5.57
CA GLN A 191 17.37 9.68 -4.35
C GLN A 191 15.96 9.23 -4.72
N VAL A 192 15.65 7.99 -4.35
CA VAL A 192 14.36 7.35 -4.57
C VAL A 192 13.74 7.06 -3.22
N GLY A 193 12.46 7.40 -3.07
CA GLY A 193 11.66 7.12 -1.90
C GLY A 193 10.75 5.92 -2.10
N VAL A 194 10.66 5.08 -1.06
CA VAL A 194 9.66 4.01 -0.94
C VAL A 194 8.76 4.36 0.23
N THR A 195 7.48 4.64 -0.03
CA THR A 195 6.49 4.92 1.02
C THR A 195 5.71 3.67 1.36
N LEU A 196 5.56 3.37 2.64
CA LEU A 196 4.65 2.37 3.17
C LEU A 196 3.32 3.04 3.52
N ARG A 197 2.20 2.64 2.91
CA ARG A 197 0.96 3.46 2.90
C ARG A 197 -0.22 2.88 3.65
N GLN A 198 -0.58 1.65 3.31
CA GLN A 198 -1.84 1.05 3.72
C GLN A 198 -1.64 -0.43 3.95
N LEU A 199 -2.42 -0.99 4.87
CA LEU A 199 -2.63 -2.42 4.98
C LEU A 199 -4.00 -2.75 4.43
N GLU A 200 -4.05 -3.77 3.58
CA GLU A 200 -5.25 -4.24 2.93
C GLU A 200 -5.39 -5.73 3.10
N ALA A 201 -6.60 -6.24 2.96
CA ALA A 201 -6.81 -7.67 2.90
C ALA A 201 -7.96 -8.03 1.98
N MET A 202 -7.81 -9.15 1.27
CA MET A 202 -8.84 -9.67 0.38
C MET A 202 -9.88 -10.44 1.20
N ALA A 203 -11.13 -9.98 1.12
CA ALA A 203 -12.28 -10.63 1.73
C ALA A 203 -12.61 -11.95 1.03
N ASP A 204 -12.99 -12.97 1.80
CA ASP A 204 -13.59 -14.19 1.26
C ASP A 204 -15.06 -13.98 0.85
N GLU A 205 -15.67 -15.00 0.25
CA GLU A 205 -17.07 -14.93 -0.20
C GLU A 205 -18.04 -14.68 0.96
N GLY A 206 -17.75 -15.16 2.17
CA GLY A 206 -18.57 -14.97 3.36
C GLY A 206 -18.58 -13.52 3.82
N VAL A 207 -17.40 -12.88 3.88
CA VAL A 207 -17.24 -11.46 4.17
C VAL A 207 -17.89 -10.62 3.06
N VAL A 208 -17.67 -10.95 1.79
CA VAL A 208 -18.30 -10.23 0.66
C VAL A 208 -19.83 -10.27 0.74
N ALA A 209 -20.40 -11.45 1.00
CA ALA A 209 -21.84 -11.62 1.17
C ALA A 209 -22.39 -10.86 2.40
N ALA A 210 -21.70 -10.94 3.54
CA ALA A 210 -22.09 -10.25 4.77
C ALA A 210 -22.13 -8.72 4.62
N PHE A 211 -21.24 -8.17 3.81
CA PHE A 211 -21.21 -6.74 3.49
C PHE A 211 -22.17 -6.33 2.36
N GLY A 212 -22.93 -7.28 1.78
CA GLY A 212 -23.84 -7.02 0.66
C GLY A 212 -23.11 -6.59 -0.62
N MET A 213 -21.83 -6.95 -0.76
CA MET A 213 -21.01 -6.59 -1.92
C MET A 213 -21.21 -7.58 -3.08
N PRO A 214 -21.12 -7.13 -4.34
CA PRO A 214 -21.30 -8.02 -5.48
C PRO A 214 -20.15 -9.03 -5.61
N ALA A 215 -20.45 -10.32 -5.55
CA ALA A 215 -19.51 -11.46 -5.60
C ALA A 215 -18.68 -11.61 -6.90
N ARG A 216 -18.73 -10.65 -7.83
CA ARG A 216 -18.08 -10.76 -9.15
C ARG A 216 -16.65 -10.20 -9.21
N ARG A 217 -16.11 -9.69 -8.09
CA ARG A 217 -14.76 -9.09 -8.03
C ARG A 217 -14.10 -9.42 -6.69
N SER A 218 -12.77 -9.54 -6.70
CA SER A 218 -11.96 -9.53 -5.48
C SER A 218 -12.21 -8.23 -4.71
N VAL A 219 -12.65 -8.35 -3.45
CA VAL A 219 -12.91 -7.19 -2.58
C VAL A 219 -11.73 -7.03 -1.64
N TRP A 220 -11.07 -5.87 -1.70
CA TRP A 220 -9.97 -5.50 -0.81
C TRP A 220 -10.49 -4.56 0.28
N LEU A 221 -10.34 -4.97 1.52
CA LEU A 221 -10.67 -4.22 2.72
C LEU A 221 -9.42 -3.51 3.25
N LEU A 222 -9.57 -2.32 3.82
CA LEU A 222 -8.47 -1.55 4.39
C LEU A 222 -8.45 -1.69 5.91
N ALA A 223 -7.26 -1.81 6.50
CA ALA A 223 -7.04 -1.48 7.90
C ALA A 223 -6.78 0.03 8.02
N SER A 224 -7.48 0.69 8.94
CA SER A 224 -7.36 2.15 9.17
C SER A 224 -6.79 2.41 10.54
N PHE A 225 -5.71 3.18 10.61
CA PHE A 225 -4.98 3.46 11.85
C PHE A 225 -5.13 4.91 12.28
N ARG A 226 -5.10 5.13 13.59
CA ARG A 226 -4.90 6.47 14.13
C ARG A 226 -3.47 6.94 13.81
N PRO A 227 -3.20 8.26 13.75
CA PRO A 227 -1.85 8.77 13.54
C PRO A 227 -0.82 8.27 14.57
N ASP A 228 -1.26 7.96 15.77
CA ASP A 228 -0.48 7.49 16.92
C ASP A 228 -0.65 5.97 17.19
N SER A 229 -1.16 5.22 16.22
CA SER A 229 -1.41 3.78 16.37
C SER A 229 -0.12 2.98 16.57
N GLU A 230 -0.19 1.92 17.37
CA GLU A 230 0.91 0.98 17.61
C GLU A 230 1.05 -0.04 16.47
N TRP A 231 0.01 -0.21 15.63
CA TRP A 231 -0.02 -1.20 14.56
C TRP A 231 1.15 -1.12 13.57
N PRO A 232 1.57 0.07 13.07
CA PRO A 232 2.71 0.16 12.17
C PRO A 232 3.99 -0.41 12.76
N GLU A 233 4.32 -0.11 14.02
CA GLU A 233 5.52 -0.62 14.67
C GLU A 233 5.39 -2.09 15.07
N TYR A 234 4.17 -2.55 15.37
CA TYR A 234 3.89 -3.96 15.62
C TYR A 234 4.09 -4.83 14.36
N ILE A 235 3.68 -4.32 13.20
CA ILE A 235 3.66 -5.08 11.94
C ILE A 235 4.97 -4.96 11.17
N PHE A 236 5.63 -3.80 11.22
CA PHE A 236 6.78 -3.47 10.37
C PHE A 236 8.04 -3.17 11.18
N ASP A 237 9.18 -3.71 10.72
CA ASP A 237 10.50 -3.24 11.15
C ASP A 237 10.80 -1.89 10.50
N LEU A 238 10.49 -0.81 11.22
CA LEU A 238 10.67 0.57 10.75
C LEU A 238 12.09 1.11 10.96
N ARG A 239 13.08 0.28 11.34
CA ARG A 239 14.47 0.75 11.46
C ARG A 239 15.00 1.26 10.12
N GLY A 240 15.49 2.50 10.12
CA GLY A 240 15.96 3.18 8.91
C GLY A 240 14.84 3.68 7.99
N TRP A 241 13.60 3.69 8.46
CA TRP A 241 12.48 4.39 7.83
C TRP A 241 12.21 5.71 8.58
N GLU A 242 11.84 6.75 7.84
CA GLU A 242 11.39 8.03 8.40
C GLU A 242 9.87 8.00 8.59
N PRO A 243 9.32 8.41 9.75
CA PRO A 243 7.88 8.50 9.94
C PRO A 243 7.29 9.55 9.00
N SER A 244 6.08 9.31 8.49
CA SER A 244 5.40 10.28 7.63
C SER A 244 4.33 11.05 8.38
N ALA A 245 4.26 12.36 8.15
CA ALA A 245 3.15 13.20 8.63
C ALA A 245 1.86 13.05 7.80
N ASN A 246 1.90 12.26 6.71
CA ASN A 246 0.76 12.02 5.85
C ASN A 246 -0.10 10.88 6.42
N SER A 247 -1.38 11.13 6.69
CA SER A 247 -2.30 10.15 7.27
C SER A 247 -2.48 8.86 6.46
N ASN A 248 -2.06 8.83 5.20
CA ASN A 248 -2.10 7.66 4.31
C ASN A 248 -0.69 7.10 4.04
N THR A 249 0.28 7.39 4.89
CA THR A 249 1.66 6.91 4.81
C THR A 249 2.17 6.66 6.22
N TYR A 250 2.58 5.42 6.50
CA TYR A 250 3.14 5.03 7.80
C TYR A 250 4.60 5.49 7.88
N ALA A 251 5.39 5.17 6.86
CA ALA A 251 6.81 5.49 6.85
C ALA A 251 7.36 5.63 5.43
N VAL A 252 8.52 6.28 5.31
CA VAL A 252 9.23 6.51 4.05
C VAL A 252 10.67 6.07 4.21
N LYS A 253 11.16 5.23 3.29
CA LYS A 253 12.58 4.90 3.19
C LYS A 253 13.16 5.55 1.96
N LYS A 254 14.20 6.37 2.15
CA LYS A 254 14.94 6.98 1.06
C LYS A 254 16.21 6.18 0.80
N VAL A 255 16.45 5.86 -0.46
CA VAL A 255 17.64 5.17 -0.92
C VAL A 255 18.29 5.95 -2.06
N SER A 256 19.61 5.90 -2.15
CA SER A 256 20.35 6.39 -3.32
C SER A 256 20.54 5.24 -4.28
N VAL A 257 20.27 5.47 -5.57
CA VAL A 257 20.40 4.49 -6.65
C VAL A 257 21.32 5.10 -7.71
N ASP A 258 22.50 4.54 -7.91
CA ASP A 258 23.39 4.96 -8.99
C ASP A 258 22.94 4.41 -10.36
N PRO A 259 23.34 5.02 -11.49
CA PRO A 259 23.00 4.50 -12.81
C PRO A 259 23.47 3.05 -12.99
N GLY A 260 22.54 2.16 -13.37
CA GLY A 260 22.76 0.72 -13.54
C GLY A 260 22.82 -0.08 -12.23
N GLU A 261 22.72 0.56 -11.06
CA GLU A 261 22.71 -0.12 -9.77
C GLU A 261 21.32 -0.71 -9.47
N THR A 262 21.29 -1.89 -8.84
CA THR A 262 20.07 -2.44 -8.22
C THR A 262 20.17 -2.33 -6.70
N VAL A 263 19.28 -1.56 -6.10
CA VAL A 263 19.20 -1.39 -4.63
C VAL A 263 18.06 -2.22 -4.06
N GLU A 264 18.31 -2.95 -2.98
CA GLU A 264 17.28 -3.74 -2.30
C GLU A 264 16.61 -2.94 -1.17
N VAL A 265 15.28 -2.97 -1.14
CA VAL A 265 14.46 -2.46 -0.02
C VAL A 265 13.58 -3.59 0.47
N VAL A 266 13.81 -3.99 1.72
CA VAL A 266 13.04 -5.05 2.38
C VAL A 266 11.95 -4.43 3.26
N ILE A 267 10.70 -4.88 3.06
CA ILE A 267 9.55 -4.61 3.93
C ILE A 267 9.32 -5.88 4.73
N ARG A 268 9.63 -5.84 6.02
CA ARG A 268 9.59 -7.02 6.90
C ARG A 268 8.95 -6.72 8.22
N SER A 269 8.53 -7.77 8.91
CA SER A 269 8.07 -7.66 10.28
C SER A 269 9.21 -7.60 11.29
N PRO A 270 9.00 -7.04 12.50
CA PRO A 270 9.97 -7.11 13.59
C PRO A 270 10.27 -8.57 13.95
N GLN A 271 11.54 -8.95 13.90
CA GLN A 271 11.99 -10.23 14.45
C GLN A 271 11.88 -10.15 15.98
N GLY A 272 11.27 -11.16 16.62
CA GLY A 272 11.20 -11.21 18.08
C GLY A 272 12.60 -11.22 18.69
N GLU A 273 12.76 -10.51 19.81
CA GLU A 273 13.88 -10.74 20.74
C GLU A 273 13.70 -12.07 21.48
#